data_AF-A0A822H4K6-F1
#
_entry.id   AF-A0A822H4K6-F1
#
_cell.length_a   1.000
_cell.length_b   1.000
_cell.length_c   1.000
_cell.angle_alpha   90.00
_cell.angle_beta   90.00
_cell.angle_gamma   90.00
#
_symmetry.space_group_name_H-M   'P 1'
#
loop_
_entity.id
_entity.type
_entity.pdbx_description
1 polymer ?
#
loop_
_entity_poly.entity_id
_entity_poly.type
_entity_poly.pdbx_seq_one_letter_code
_entity_poly.pdbx_strand_id
1 'polypeptide(L)'
;SCHHYNTFLKQPSNNDDIILEKFHHDTLIKLETGEKKNIQQLTTNDFIISAKQNQQYSSLLARVEYIGCLDKLTGKAELRFHINGIEKPVSYYVSQEMPFFVHQYSCWSSISPTCTHRLTGLNCRQLECGDLIIAIIEQKKIDSSKIKLKPNYS
;
A
#
# COMPACT_ATOMS: atom_id res chain seq x y z
N SER A 1 -5.02 12.45 8.11
CA SER A 1 -4.86 11.28 8.99
C SER A 1 -4.17 10.17 8.21
N CYS A 2 -3.34 9.35 8.86
CA CYS A 2 -2.68 8.15 8.29
C CYS A 2 -3.62 7.21 7.51
N HIS A 3 -4.93 7.26 7.77
CA HIS A 3 -5.98 6.60 6.99
C HIS A 3 -5.98 6.97 5.49
N HIS A 4 -5.39 8.10 5.09
CA HIS A 4 -5.29 8.53 3.69
C HIS A 4 -4.07 7.96 2.95
N TYR A 5 -3.14 7.31 3.66
CA TYR A 5 -1.82 6.92 3.17
C TYR A 5 -1.68 5.41 2.91
N ASN A 6 -2.79 4.71 2.73
CA ASN A 6 -2.81 3.27 2.47
C ASN A 6 -3.96 2.89 1.52
N THR A 7 -3.89 3.45 0.31
CA THR A 7 -4.97 3.33 -0.68
C THR A 7 -4.67 2.30 -1.77
N PHE A 8 -3.73 1.36 -1.57
CA PHE A 8 -3.43 0.35 -2.61
C PHE A 8 -4.53 -0.71 -2.76
N LEU A 9 -5.46 -0.83 -1.78
CA LEU A 9 -6.63 -1.70 -1.88
C LEU A 9 -7.88 -1.01 -2.44
N LYS A 10 -7.86 0.31 -2.66
CA LYS A 10 -8.81 0.89 -3.60
C LYS A 10 -8.21 0.61 -4.98
N GLN A 11 -9.01 0.02 -5.87
CA GLN A 11 -8.58 -0.31 -7.23
C GLN A 11 -7.76 0.85 -7.82
N PRO A 12 -6.69 0.56 -8.60
CA PRO A 12 -5.94 1.60 -9.28
C PRO A 12 -6.92 2.38 -10.16
N SER A 13 -7.33 3.57 -9.71
CA SER A 13 -7.90 4.56 -10.61
C SER A 13 -6.76 5.10 -11.46
N ASN A 14 -7.05 5.67 -12.64
CA ASN A 14 -6.09 6.31 -13.56
C ASN A 14 -5.27 7.50 -12.97
N ASN A 15 -5.16 7.62 -11.64
CA ASN A 15 -4.63 8.76 -10.91
C ASN A 15 -3.46 8.34 -9.99
N ASP A 16 -2.59 7.43 -10.45
CA ASP A 16 -1.40 7.02 -9.69
C ASP A 16 -0.54 8.25 -9.31
N ASP A 17 -0.47 9.26 -10.19
CA ASP A 17 0.23 10.53 -9.95
C ASP A 17 -0.30 11.29 -8.72
N ILE A 18 -1.63 11.42 -8.59
CA ILE A 18 -2.28 12.11 -7.45
C ILE A 18 -2.05 11.33 -6.13
N ILE A 19 -1.84 10.02 -6.23
CA ILE A 19 -1.52 9.19 -5.07
C ILE A 19 -0.05 9.37 -4.69
N LEU A 20 0.86 9.42 -5.65
CA LEU A 20 2.30 9.60 -5.44
C LEU A 20 2.65 10.96 -4.85
N GLU A 21 1.93 12.04 -5.18
CA GLU A 21 2.11 13.36 -4.56
C GLU A 21 1.99 13.33 -3.03
N LYS A 22 1.19 12.39 -2.49
CA LYS A 22 1.05 12.22 -1.05
C LYS A 22 2.32 11.61 -0.44
N PHE A 23 3.10 10.85 -1.19
CA PHE A 23 4.28 10.16 -0.68
C PHE A 23 5.55 11.00 -0.70
N HIS A 24 5.44 12.33 -0.80
CA HIS A 24 6.60 13.20 -0.75
C HIS A 24 7.32 13.11 0.60
N HIS A 25 8.64 13.03 0.60
CA HIS A 25 9.48 12.72 1.76
C HIS A 25 9.36 13.68 2.95
N ASP A 26 8.91 14.90 2.73
CA ASP A 26 8.65 15.93 3.75
C ASP A 26 7.23 15.85 4.33
N THR A 27 6.39 14.97 3.80
CA THR A 27 4.99 14.83 4.19
C THR A 27 4.89 14.51 5.69
N LEU A 28 4.14 15.34 6.40
CA LEU A 28 3.82 15.13 7.81
C LEU A 28 2.46 14.44 7.95
N ILE A 29 2.49 13.22 8.48
CA ILE A 29 1.32 12.42 8.76
C ILE A 29 0.85 12.71 10.17
N LYS A 30 -0.38 13.24 10.27
CA LYS A 30 -1.09 13.32 11.54
C LYS A 30 -1.61 11.93 11.91
N LEU A 31 -1.07 11.38 13.00
CA LEU A 31 -1.54 10.16 13.64
C LEU A 31 -2.83 10.43 14.42
N GLU A 32 -3.57 9.39 14.78
CA GLU A 32 -4.82 9.53 15.52
C GLU A 32 -4.58 9.93 16.99
N THR A 33 -3.35 9.77 17.50
CA THR A 33 -2.89 10.38 18.75
C THR A 33 -2.82 11.91 18.69
N GLY A 34 -2.90 12.50 17.50
CA GLY A 34 -2.71 13.94 17.26
C GLY A 34 -1.26 14.33 16.95
N GLU A 35 -0.30 13.44 17.18
CA GLU A 35 1.11 13.62 16.81
C GLU A 35 1.27 13.79 15.29
N LYS A 36 2.21 14.64 14.88
CA LYS A 36 2.63 14.76 13.48
C LYS A 36 3.98 14.08 13.33
N LYS A 37 4.04 13.08 12.46
CA LYS A 37 5.24 12.30 12.18
C LYS A 37 5.60 12.41 10.72
N ASN A 38 6.88 12.53 10.39
CA ASN A 38 7.30 12.49 8.99
C ASN A 38 7.00 11.10 8.39
N ILE A 39 6.59 11.05 7.13
CA ILE A 39 6.24 9.82 6.43
C ILE A 39 7.36 8.77 6.46
N GLN A 40 8.63 9.20 6.41
CA GLN A 40 9.79 8.30 6.47
C GLN A 40 10.03 7.71 7.86
N GLN A 41 9.46 8.32 8.89
CA GLN A 41 9.61 7.90 10.29
C GLN A 41 8.43 7.05 10.77
N LEU A 42 7.48 6.73 9.88
CA LEU A 42 6.39 5.83 10.22
C LEU A 42 6.91 4.46 10.63
N THR A 43 6.21 3.86 11.57
CA THR A 43 6.47 2.54 12.11
C THR A 43 5.23 1.68 11.96
N THR A 44 5.40 0.36 12.00
CA THR A 44 4.29 -0.59 12.07
C THR A 44 3.27 -0.25 13.17
N ASN A 45 3.74 0.18 14.35
CA ASN A 45 2.87 0.53 15.46
C ASN A 45 1.97 1.72 15.15
N ASP A 46 2.45 2.69 14.37
CA ASP A 46 1.65 3.84 13.96
C ASP A 46 0.41 3.38 13.17
N PHE A 47 0.55 2.36 12.30
CA PHE A 47 -0.58 1.78 11.56
C PHE A 47 -1.53 1.00 12.47
N ILE A 48 -1.00 0.18 13.38
CA ILE A 48 -1.82 -0.65 14.29
C ILE A 48 -2.62 0.23 15.26
N ILE A 49 -1.97 1.24 15.85
CA ILE A 49 -2.62 2.18 16.78
C ILE A 49 -3.71 2.96 16.05
N SER A 50 -3.41 3.47 14.86
CA SER A 50 -4.37 4.25 14.08
C SER A 50 -5.61 3.44 13.71
N ALA A 51 -5.44 2.17 13.31
CA ALA A 51 -6.56 1.28 13.04
C ALA A 51 -7.38 0.97 14.31
N LYS A 52 -6.74 0.82 15.47
CA LYS A 52 -7.44 0.54 16.75
C LYS A 52 -8.24 1.74 17.27
N GLN A 53 -7.78 2.95 17.02
CA GLN A 53 -8.40 4.17 17.54
C GLN A 53 -9.71 4.53 16.82
N ASN A 54 -10.00 3.92 15.67
CA ASN A 54 -11.23 4.15 14.95
C ASN A 54 -11.90 2.82 14.56
N GLN A 55 -13.05 2.53 15.18
CA GLN A 55 -13.82 1.30 14.94
C GLN A 55 -14.28 1.12 13.49
N GLN A 56 -14.20 2.14 12.65
CA GLN A 56 -14.50 2.00 11.22
C GLN A 56 -13.36 1.37 10.42
N TYR A 57 -12.16 1.27 10.99
CA TYR A 57 -10.98 0.80 10.30
C TYR A 57 -10.36 -0.43 10.98
N SER A 58 -9.64 -1.21 10.21
CA SER A 58 -8.85 -2.35 10.66
C SER A 58 -7.53 -2.38 9.92
N SER A 59 -6.47 -2.85 10.59
CA SER A 59 -5.22 -3.17 9.91
C SER A 59 -5.28 -4.60 9.37
N LEU A 60 -4.81 -4.82 8.15
CA LEU A 60 -4.56 -6.16 7.61
C LEU A 60 -3.11 -6.32 7.21
N LEU A 61 -2.67 -7.57 7.16
CA LEU A 61 -1.38 -7.95 6.61
C LEU A 61 -1.60 -8.72 5.30
N ALA A 62 -0.89 -8.29 4.26
CA ALA A 62 -0.89 -8.89 2.94
C ALA A 62 0.54 -9.36 2.61
N ARG A 63 0.73 -10.65 2.39
CA ARG A 63 2.01 -11.23 1.99
C ARG A 63 2.18 -11.11 0.49
N VAL A 64 3.29 -10.57 0.01
CA VAL A 64 3.64 -10.60 -1.41
C VAL A 64 3.94 -12.03 -1.82
N GLU A 65 3.16 -12.60 -2.74
CA GLU A 65 3.39 -13.94 -3.28
C GLU A 65 4.12 -13.91 -4.62
N TYR A 66 3.86 -12.87 -5.41
CA TYR A 66 4.39 -12.78 -6.76
C TYR A 66 4.57 -11.31 -7.17
N ILE A 67 5.69 -11.06 -7.84
CA ILE A 67 6.02 -9.80 -8.51
C ILE A 67 6.30 -10.15 -9.96
N GLY A 68 5.43 -9.68 -10.85
CA GLY A 68 5.55 -9.91 -12.29
C GLY A 68 6.61 -9.04 -12.94
N CYS A 69 6.92 -9.35 -14.20
CA CYS A 69 7.80 -8.53 -15.02
C CYS A 69 7.21 -7.12 -15.19
N LEU A 70 8.08 -6.11 -15.15
CA LEU A 70 7.72 -4.74 -15.44
C LEU A 70 7.38 -4.57 -16.93
N ASP A 71 6.15 -4.15 -17.22
CA ASP A 71 5.78 -3.68 -18.54
C ASP A 71 6.45 -2.33 -18.79
N LYS A 72 7.33 -2.29 -19.80
CA LYS A 72 8.11 -1.09 -20.14
C LYS A 72 7.26 0.02 -20.76
N LEU A 73 6.11 -0.30 -21.36
CA LEU A 73 5.23 0.68 -21.97
C LEU A 73 4.41 1.41 -20.90
N THR A 74 3.90 0.66 -19.92
CA THR A 74 3.03 1.21 -18.88
C THR A 74 3.76 1.56 -17.59
N GLY A 75 4.96 1.03 -17.37
CA GLY A 75 5.70 1.16 -16.11
C GLY A 75 5.05 0.39 -14.95
N LYS A 76 4.18 -0.59 -15.26
CA LYS A 76 3.42 -1.36 -14.27
C LYS A 76 3.83 -2.82 -14.21
N ALA A 77 3.63 -3.44 -13.05
CA ALA A 77 3.83 -4.87 -12.85
C ALA A 77 2.64 -5.47 -12.09
N GLU A 78 2.37 -6.76 -12.32
CA GLU A 78 1.41 -7.52 -11.52
C GLU A 78 2.03 -7.80 -10.14
N LEU A 79 1.36 -7.37 -9.07
CA LEU A 79 1.61 -7.81 -7.71
C LEU A 79 0.48 -8.72 -7.26
N ARG A 80 0.82 -9.91 -6.76
CA ARG A 80 -0.13 -10.82 -6.13
C ARG A 80 0.12 -10.90 -4.64
N PHE A 81 -0.97 -10.82 -3.87
CA PHE A 81 -0.91 -10.87 -2.42
C PHE A 81 -1.78 -11.98 -1.86
N HIS A 82 -1.30 -12.59 -0.79
CA HIS A 82 -2.08 -13.43 0.10
C HIS A 82 -2.49 -12.64 1.33
N ILE A 83 -3.79 -12.53 1.58
CA ILE A 83 -4.33 -11.85 2.75
C ILE A 83 -4.87 -12.92 3.69
N ASN A 84 -4.44 -12.90 4.94
CA ASN A 84 -4.92 -13.88 5.92
C ASN A 84 -6.45 -13.79 6.06
N GLY A 85 -7.13 -14.92 5.92
CA GLY A 85 -8.60 -14.99 5.91
C GLY A 85 -9.26 -14.85 4.54
N ILE A 86 -8.48 -14.63 3.47
CA ILE A 86 -8.96 -14.67 2.08
C ILE A 86 -8.31 -15.87 1.39
N GLU A 87 -9.14 -16.84 0.98
CA GLU A 87 -8.65 -18.12 0.40
C GLU A 87 -7.92 -17.93 -0.94
N LYS A 88 -8.38 -16.97 -1.75
CA LYS A 88 -7.80 -16.70 -3.08
C LYS A 88 -6.84 -15.52 -3.02
N PRO A 89 -5.63 -15.64 -3.58
CA PRO A 89 -4.74 -14.51 -3.76
C PRO A 89 -5.39 -13.40 -4.59
N VAL A 90 -5.02 -12.16 -4.30
CA VAL A 90 -5.53 -10.99 -5.02
C VAL A 90 -4.39 -10.38 -5.84
N SER A 91 -4.63 -10.20 -7.14
CA SER A 91 -3.68 -9.57 -8.07
C SER A 91 -4.05 -8.12 -8.37
N TYR A 92 -3.04 -7.25 -8.45
CA TYR A 92 -3.17 -5.85 -8.83
C TYR A 92 -2.06 -5.47 -9.82
N TYR A 93 -2.37 -4.61 -10.79
CA TYR A 93 -1.34 -3.96 -11.61
C TYR A 93 -0.99 -2.61 -10.99
N VAL A 94 0.26 -2.43 -10.59
CA VAL A 94 0.73 -1.23 -9.89
C VAL A 94 1.93 -0.62 -10.59
N SER A 95 2.08 0.70 -10.52
CA SER A 95 3.27 1.38 -11.02
C SER A 95 4.50 1.04 -10.19
N GLN A 96 5.66 0.98 -10.84
CA GLN A 96 6.90 0.57 -10.21
C GLN A 96 7.35 1.45 -9.03
N GLU A 97 6.97 2.73 -9.06
CA GLU A 97 7.30 3.75 -8.07
C GLU A 97 6.36 3.74 -6.86
N MET A 98 5.26 2.99 -6.90
CA MET A 98 4.26 2.96 -5.84
C MET A 98 4.87 2.40 -4.55
N PRO A 99 4.86 3.17 -3.44
CA PRO A 99 5.40 2.70 -2.17
C PRO A 99 4.39 1.86 -1.38
N PHE A 100 4.91 0.82 -0.72
CA PHE A 100 4.22 -0.10 0.17
C PHE A 100 4.94 -0.15 1.51
N PHE A 101 4.20 -0.06 2.62
CA PHE A 101 4.80 -0.15 3.95
C PHE A 101 4.94 -1.61 4.36
N VAL A 102 6.19 -2.08 4.54
CA VAL A 102 6.48 -3.47 4.90
C VAL A 102 6.65 -3.57 6.42
N HIS A 103 5.73 -4.33 7.02
CA HIS A 103 5.56 -4.55 8.46
C HIS A 103 6.84 -5.07 9.14
N GLN A 104 7.48 -6.07 8.55
CA GLN A 104 8.64 -6.76 9.12
C GLN A 104 9.84 -5.82 9.32
N TYR A 105 10.05 -4.91 8.38
CA TYR A 105 11.18 -3.98 8.39
C TYR A 105 10.80 -2.57 8.88
N SER A 106 9.50 -2.32 9.10
CA SER A 106 8.96 -1.00 9.44
C SER A 106 9.45 0.10 8.51
N CYS A 107 9.40 -0.14 7.20
CA CYS A 107 9.88 0.81 6.20
C CYS A 107 9.06 0.78 4.91
N TRP A 108 9.23 1.81 4.08
CA TRP A 108 8.68 1.86 2.73
C TRP A 108 9.47 0.97 1.78
N SER A 109 8.77 0.37 0.83
CA SER A 109 9.34 -0.50 -0.21
C SER A 109 8.59 -0.29 -1.52
N SER A 110 9.25 -0.42 -2.66
CA SER A 110 8.62 -0.34 -3.97
C SER A 110 9.28 -1.28 -4.96
N ILE A 111 8.66 -1.47 -6.13
CA ILE A 111 9.23 -2.30 -7.19
C ILE A 111 10.47 -1.63 -7.78
N SER A 112 10.53 -0.29 -7.81
CA SER A 112 11.68 0.48 -8.25
C SER A 112 11.98 1.61 -7.26
N PRO A 113 12.82 1.35 -6.24
CA PRO A 113 13.18 2.34 -5.22
C PRO A 113 13.79 3.60 -5.81
N THR A 114 14.61 3.46 -6.85
CA THR A 114 15.23 4.58 -7.56
C THR A 114 14.17 5.48 -8.23
N CYS A 115 13.13 4.90 -8.82
CA CYS A 115 12.03 5.68 -9.41
C CYS A 115 11.20 6.37 -8.33
N THR A 116 10.88 5.68 -7.23
CA THR A 116 10.17 6.29 -6.09
C THR A 116 10.94 7.48 -5.52
N HIS A 117 12.23 7.30 -5.24
CA HIS A 117 13.06 8.37 -4.68
C HIS A 117 13.17 9.58 -5.61
N ARG A 118 13.31 9.36 -6.93
CA ARG A 118 13.37 10.46 -7.90
C ARG A 118 12.07 11.28 -7.93
N LEU A 119 10.92 10.63 -7.78
CA LEU A 119 9.61 11.27 -7.90
C LEU A 119 9.15 11.94 -6.59
N THR A 120 9.48 11.34 -5.44
CA THR A 120 8.92 11.79 -4.16
C THR A 120 9.98 12.13 -3.10
N GLY A 121 11.25 11.79 -3.34
CA GLY A 121 12.33 11.85 -2.35
C GLY A 121 12.26 10.75 -1.29
N LEU A 122 11.23 9.88 -1.31
CA LEU A 122 11.01 8.87 -0.29
C LEU A 122 12.04 7.75 -0.42
N ASN A 123 12.69 7.42 0.69
CA ASN A 123 13.60 6.28 0.75
C ASN A 123 12.80 4.97 0.82
N CYS A 124 13.00 4.10 -0.16
CA CYS A 124 12.37 2.78 -0.24
C CYS A 124 13.41 1.66 -0.30
N ARG A 125 13.08 0.49 0.27
CA ARG A 125 13.74 -0.78 -0.06
C ARG A 125 13.15 -1.35 -1.35
N GLN A 126 13.88 -2.25 -2.00
CA GLN A 126 13.31 -3.13 -3.01
C GLN A 126 12.21 -4.01 -2.38
N LEU A 127 11.02 -4.04 -3.00
CA LEU A 127 9.95 -4.95 -2.63
C LEU A 127 10.26 -6.37 -3.14
N GLU A 128 10.03 -7.37 -2.29
CA GLU A 128 10.36 -8.77 -2.55
C GLU A 128 9.20 -9.71 -2.22
N CYS A 129 9.19 -10.90 -2.84
CA CYS A 129 8.26 -11.96 -2.45
C CYS A 129 8.52 -12.39 -0.99
N GLY A 130 7.45 -12.56 -0.22
CA GLY A 130 7.50 -12.86 1.21
C GLY A 130 7.37 -11.64 2.12
N ASP A 131 7.53 -10.43 1.59
CA ASP A 131 7.29 -9.20 2.34
C ASP A 131 5.85 -9.15 2.86
N LEU A 132 5.69 -8.78 4.13
CA LEU A 132 4.39 -8.54 4.75
C LEU A 132 4.05 -7.05 4.70
N ILE A 133 3.13 -6.66 3.83
CA ILE A 133 2.65 -5.28 3.73
C ILE A 133 1.53 -5.08 4.74
N ILE A 134 1.56 -3.96 5.47
CA ILE A 134 0.47 -3.55 6.36
C ILE A 134 -0.41 -2.52 5.66
N ALA A 135 -1.71 -2.75 5.66
CA ALA A 135 -2.72 -1.84 5.12
C ALA A 135 -3.72 -1.46 6.21
N ILE A 136 -4.25 -0.24 6.16
CA ILE A 136 -5.44 0.14 6.93
C ILE A 136 -6.62 0.14 5.97
N ILE A 137 -7.70 -0.57 6.32
CA ILE A 137 -8.90 -0.71 5.51
C ILE A 137 -10.14 -0.35 6.31
N GLU A 138 -11.18 0.14 5.63
CA GLU A 138 -12.50 0.34 6.24
C GLU A 138 -13.19 -1.01 6.46
N GLN A 139 -13.67 -1.29 7.67
CA GLN A 139 -14.32 -2.55 8.04
C GLN A 139 -15.54 -2.87 7.18
N LYS A 140 -16.30 -1.85 6.72
CA LYS A 140 -17.46 -2.03 5.82
C LYS A 140 -17.09 -2.59 4.43
N LYS A 141 -15.80 -2.69 4.10
CA LYS A 141 -15.27 -3.28 2.86
C LYS A 141 -14.71 -4.70 3.05
N ILE A 142 -14.66 -5.22 4.27
CA ILE A 142 -14.40 -6.65 4.54
C ILE A 142 -15.72 -7.40 4.41
N ASP A 143 -16.33 -7.28 3.24
CA ASP A 143 -17.40 -8.16 2.82
C ASP A 143 -16.81 -8.91 1.63
N SER A 144 -16.57 -10.22 1.80
CA SER A 144 -16.05 -11.12 0.77
C SER A 144 -16.89 -11.10 -0.51
N SER A 145 -18.10 -10.52 -0.47
CA SER A 145 -18.98 -10.28 -1.62
C SER A 145 -18.73 -8.97 -2.39
N LYS A 146 -17.87 -8.05 -1.89
CA LYS A 146 -17.57 -6.74 -2.50
C LYS A 146 -16.17 -6.57 -3.07
N ILE A 147 -15.30 -7.57 -2.99
CA ILE A 147 -14.16 -7.71 -3.91
C ILE A 147 -14.71 -8.20 -5.27
N LYS A 148 -15.61 -7.42 -5.86
CA LYS A 148 -16.06 -7.60 -7.24
C LYS A 148 -14.97 -7.01 -8.12
N LEU A 149 -13.93 -7.80 -8.40
CA LEU A 149 -13.22 -7.67 -9.65
C LEU A 149 -14.26 -8.02 -10.73
N LYS A 150 -14.87 -7.00 -11.35
CA LYS A 150 -15.57 -7.21 -12.62
C LYS A 150 -14.49 -7.61 -13.63
N PRO A 151 -14.52 -8.82 -14.22
CA PRO A 151 -13.80 -9.05 -15.45
C PRO A 151 -14.59 -8.32 -16.55
N ASN A 152 -14.07 -7.20 -17.03
CA ASN A 152 -14.55 -6.64 -18.30
C ASN A 152 -13.63 -7.16 -19.40
N TYR A 153 -13.98 -8.32 -19.94
CA TYR A 153 -13.66 -8.67 -21.32
C TYR A 153 -14.97 -9.05 -22.01
N SER A 154 -15.50 -8.09 -22.76
CA SER A 154 -16.24 -8.18 -24.05
C SER A 154 -17.06 -6.92 -24.22
#